data_AF-A0A7S4SR63-F1
#
_entry.id   AF-A0A7S4SR63-F1
#
_cell.length_a   1.000
_cell.length_b   1.000
_cell.length_c   1.000
_cell.angle_alpha   90.00
_cell.angle_beta   90.00
_cell.angle_gamma   90.00
#
_symmetry.space_group_name_H-M   'P 1'
#
loop_
_entity.id
_entity.type
_entity.pdbx_description
1 polymer ?
#
loop_
_entity_poly.entity_id
_entity_poly.type
_entity_poly.pdbx_seq_one_letter_code
_entity_poly.pdbx_strand_id
1 'polypeptide(L)'
;RQFQRSFGPMSVQPSRVAGVDLNLDEFNLSAPTPVSREGGSALQSDAGVDISAAFWSSINDESASMFSKEDKTLLRSIFNPSLSDRHLEGDRFVPPDTSSTYVQSLRFIIKEEEEVRRQRKKHFCGTSFVMDSPGQLFPSSWRASVEISHQEASRKQSSRPLHPRLDYKAQAQVFEQALKKAVPAFDKRTEDGTRYRIYRFGSLEVRTTEDTDEEEKIGAVFSHCASTDAPKRHELVKDEERLVKATEYVEASGKDYHCYVVMETEMKNTILTEELKNGTLRREANPKDLEDRNSLAKVLRSADCTKFGLTVGGMKALQSNIYNQVTGSRETSFRMKC
;
A
#
# COMPACT_ATOMS: atom_id res chain seq x y z
N ARG A 1 -18.51 -47.40 -1.61
CA ARG A 1 -19.40 -46.24 -1.40
C ARG A 1 -18.53 -44.99 -1.27
N GLN A 2 -18.25 -44.31 -2.39
CA GLN A 2 -17.55 -43.02 -2.40
C GLN A 2 -18.57 -41.90 -2.22
N PHE A 3 -18.34 -41.00 -1.26
CA PHE A 3 -19.08 -39.76 -1.14
C PHE A 3 -18.31 -38.66 -1.88
N GLN A 4 -18.73 -38.35 -3.11
CA GLN A 4 -18.40 -37.08 -3.76
C GLN A 4 -19.30 -36.00 -3.15
N ARG A 5 -18.73 -35.07 -2.38
CA ARG A 5 -19.39 -33.80 -2.05
C ARG A 5 -18.93 -32.75 -3.06
N SER A 6 -19.78 -32.50 -4.05
CA SER A 6 -19.67 -31.35 -4.95
C SER A 6 -20.05 -30.09 -4.16
N PHE A 7 -19.07 -29.22 -3.90
CA PHE A 7 -19.35 -27.85 -3.48
C PHE A 7 -19.59 -27.02 -4.74
N GLY A 8 -20.84 -26.65 -4.99
CA GLY A 8 -21.20 -25.69 -6.03
C GLY A 8 -20.66 -24.28 -5.71
N PRO A 9 -20.51 -23.40 -6.71
CA PRO A 9 -20.01 -22.05 -6.51
C PRO A 9 -21.00 -21.26 -5.65
N MET A 10 -20.52 -20.74 -4.51
CA MET A 10 -21.28 -19.78 -3.71
C MET A 10 -21.39 -18.48 -4.51
N SER A 11 -22.54 -18.25 -5.13
CA SER A 11 -22.94 -16.94 -5.61
C SER A 11 -23.09 -16.02 -4.39
N VAL A 12 -22.07 -15.19 -4.15
CA VAL A 12 -22.19 -14.05 -3.23
C VAL A 12 -23.24 -13.14 -3.85
N GLN A 13 -24.46 -13.12 -3.27
CA GLN A 13 -25.43 -12.11 -3.66
C GLN A 13 -24.81 -10.74 -3.35
N PRO A 14 -24.89 -9.76 -4.26
CA PRO A 14 -24.44 -8.41 -3.96
C PRO A 14 -25.18 -7.97 -2.70
N SER A 15 -24.43 -7.63 -1.66
CA SER A 15 -24.98 -7.05 -0.45
C SER A 15 -25.88 -5.91 -0.88
N ARG A 16 -27.18 -6.04 -0.60
CA ARG A 16 -28.15 -4.96 -0.76
C ARG A 16 -27.65 -3.85 0.16
N VAL A 17 -26.94 -2.88 -0.43
CA VAL A 17 -26.75 -1.59 0.22
C VAL A 17 -28.14 -1.10 0.55
N ALA A 18 -28.44 -0.96 1.84
CA ALA A 18 -29.65 -0.30 2.32
C ALA A 18 -29.48 1.20 2.03
N GLY A 19 -29.52 1.55 0.76
CA GLY A 19 -29.69 2.94 0.35
C GLY A 19 -31.05 3.38 0.88
N VAL A 20 -31.08 4.49 1.58
CA VAL A 20 -32.33 5.17 1.90
C VAL A 20 -32.92 5.60 0.56
N ASP A 21 -34.07 5.03 0.19
CA ASP A 21 -34.82 5.51 -0.95
C ASP A 21 -35.24 6.95 -0.66
N LEU A 22 -34.65 7.91 -1.38
CA LEU A 22 -34.94 9.33 -1.25
C LEU A 22 -36.14 9.73 -2.11
N ASN A 23 -37.06 8.79 -2.38
CA ASN A 23 -38.32 9.11 -3.01
C ASN A 23 -39.18 9.96 -2.06
N LEU A 24 -39.05 11.28 -2.18
CA LEU A 24 -39.72 12.26 -1.32
C LEU A 24 -41.24 12.28 -1.52
N ASP A 25 -41.77 11.65 -2.57
CA ASP A 25 -43.20 11.61 -2.88
C ASP A 25 -43.98 10.71 -1.89
N GLU A 26 -43.31 9.81 -1.18
CA GLU A 26 -43.92 8.96 -0.15
C GLU A 26 -43.90 9.58 1.26
N PHE A 27 -43.17 10.70 1.47
CA PHE A 27 -43.12 11.38 2.75
C PHE A 27 -44.37 12.24 2.97
N ASN A 28 -45.40 11.63 3.55
CA ASN A 28 -46.59 12.37 3.96
C ASN A 28 -46.32 13.23 5.21
N LEU A 29 -45.99 14.51 5.00
CA LEU A 29 -45.80 15.50 6.07
C LEU A 29 -47.12 16.08 6.61
N SER A 30 -48.29 15.60 6.16
CA SER A 30 -49.58 16.21 6.53
C SER A 30 -49.98 15.99 7.99
N ALA A 31 -49.37 15.02 8.68
CA ALA A 31 -49.63 14.77 10.09
C ALA A 31 -48.33 14.36 10.80
N PRO A 32 -47.87 15.11 11.82
CA PRO A 32 -46.76 14.65 12.65
C PRO A 32 -47.21 13.40 13.39
N THR A 33 -46.54 12.26 13.15
CA THR A 33 -46.75 11.05 13.95
C THR A 33 -46.10 11.27 15.32
N PRO A 34 -46.87 11.39 16.42
CA PRO A 34 -46.26 11.49 17.74
C PRO A 34 -45.58 10.16 18.05
N VAL A 35 -44.25 10.15 18.08
CA VAL A 35 -43.48 8.99 18.52
C VAL A 35 -43.59 8.96 20.05
N SER A 36 -44.49 8.13 20.58
CA SER A 36 -44.54 7.83 22.01
C SER A 36 -43.21 7.21 22.42
N ARG A 37 -42.32 8.02 23.00
CA ARG A 37 -41.03 7.57 23.54
C ARG A 37 -41.29 6.84 24.86
N GLU A 38 -41.87 5.66 24.78
CA GLU A 38 -42.15 4.78 25.91
C GLU A 38 -40.82 4.20 26.42
N GLY A 39 -40.27 4.74 27.51
CA GLY A 39 -39.23 4.08 28.30
C GLY A 39 -37.91 4.85 28.51
N GLY A 40 -37.74 6.02 27.91
CA GLY A 40 -36.66 6.93 28.30
C GLY A 40 -37.23 7.96 29.25
N SER A 41 -36.78 7.97 30.50
CA SER A 41 -36.92 9.14 31.38
C SER A 41 -36.41 10.34 30.58
N ALA A 42 -37.34 11.07 29.95
CA ALA A 42 -37.02 12.31 29.32
C ALA A 42 -36.49 13.15 30.48
N LEU A 43 -35.19 13.39 30.47
CA LEU A 43 -34.59 14.53 31.12
C LEU A 43 -35.25 15.76 30.49
N GLN A 44 -36.52 16.01 30.82
CA GLN A 44 -37.07 17.35 30.94
C GLN A 44 -36.33 17.94 32.14
N SER A 45 -35.02 18.16 31.98
CA SER A 45 -34.31 19.08 32.82
C SER A 45 -34.95 20.41 32.52
N ASP A 46 -35.79 20.86 33.44
CA ASP A 46 -36.47 22.16 33.49
C ASP A 46 -35.47 23.35 33.44
N ALA A 47 -34.17 23.05 33.37
CA ALA A 47 -33.05 23.96 33.32
C ALA A 47 -32.28 23.88 31.98
N GLY A 48 -32.96 23.90 30.83
CA GLY A 48 -32.36 24.25 29.52
C GLY A 48 -31.00 23.61 29.20
N VAL A 49 -30.74 22.39 29.65
CA VAL A 49 -29.44 21.74 29.48
C VAL A 49 -29.32 21.37 28.01
N ASP A 50 -28.31 21.91 27.34
CA ASP A 50 -27.99 21.57 25.97
C ASP A 50 -27.59 20.08 25.90
N ILE A 51 -28.57 19.26 25.47
CA ILE A 51 -28.44 17.81 25.35
C ILE A 51 -27.30 17.46 24.37
N SER A 52 -27.08 18.30 23.35
CA SER A 52 -26.03 18.07 22.36
C SER A 52 -24.65 18.23 22.98
N ALA A 53 -24.41 19.31 23.72
CA ALA A 53 -23.16 19.53 24.44
C ALA A 53 -22.89 18.41 25.45
N ALA A 54 -23.90 17.98 26.21
CA ALA A 54 -23.76 16.89 27.17
C ALA A 54 -23.37 15.57 26.48
N PHE A 55 -23.98 15.24 25.34
CA PHE A 55 -23.62 14.06 24.56
C PHE A 55 -22.17 14.12 24.06
N TRP A 56 -21.78 15.23 23.43
CA TRP A 56 -20.43 15.39 22.89
C TRP A 56 -19.35 15.38 23.98
N SER A 57 -19.60 16.06 25.11
CA SER A 57 -18.73 15.98 26.28
C SER A 57 -18.63 14.55 26.80
N SER A 58 -19.74 13.81 26.84
CA SER A 58 -19.70 12.43 27.35
C SER A 58 -18.96 11.45 26.44
N ILE A 59 -18.96 11.67 25.12
CA ILE A 59 -18.15 10.83 24.23
C ILE A 59 -16.68 11.24 24.29
N ASN A 60 -16.35 12.54 24.39
CA ASN A 60 -14.96 13.00 24.32
C ASN A 60 -14.21 12.89 25.67
N ASP A 61 -14.92 13.02 26.78
CA ASP A 61 -14.35 12.91 28.12
C ASP A 61 -14.30 11.45 28.58
N GLU A 62 -13.08 10.96 28.85
CA GLU A 62 -12.87 9.61 29.42
C GLU A 62 -13.52 9.46 30.80
N SER A 63 -13.63 10.54 31.58
CA SER A 63 -14.13 10.52 32.96
C SER A 63 -15.65 10.47 33.09
N ALA A 64 -16.39 10.83 32.03
CA ALA A 64 -17.85 10.83 32.04
C ALA A 64 -18.41 9.40 32.18
N SER A 65 -19.37 9.16 33.07
CA SER A 65 -19.88 7.81 33.38
C SER A 65 -21.08 7.36 32.53
N MET A 66 -21.61 8.19 31.63
CA MET A 66 -22.89 7.94 30.94
C MET A 66 -22.85 6.76 29.96
N PHE A 67 -21.68 6.46 29.39
CA PHE A 67 -21.49 5.37 28.43
C PHE A 67 -20.42 4.39 28.92
N SER A 68 -20.61 3.11 28.59
CA SER A 68 -19.54 2.12 28.73
C SER A 68 -18.34 2.53 27.87
N LYS A 69 -17.13 2.06 28.22
CA LYS A 69 -15.92 2.36 27.46
C LYS A 69 -16.02 1.86 26.02
N GLU A 70 -16.66 0.71 25.83
CA GLU A 70 -16.93 0.10 24.53
C GLU A 70 -17.89 0.97 23.70
N ASP A 71 -18.96 1.48 24.31
CA ASP A 71 -19.92 2.36 23.63
C ASP A 71 -19.32 3.73 23.28
N LYS A 72 -18.47 4.30 24.15
CA LYS A 72 -17.74 5.53 23.80
C LYS A 72 -16.86 5.32 22.57
N THR A 73 -16.14 4.19 22.53
CA THR A 73 -15.27 3.85 21.41
C THR A 73 -16.07 3.70 20.11
N LEU A 74 -17.22 3.02 20.19
CA LEU A 74 -18.15 2.85 19.07
C LEU A 74 -18.73 4.19 18.58
N LEU A 75 -19.24 5.02 19.49
CA LEU A 75 -19.85 6.30 19.13
C LEU A 75 -18.80 7.27 18.58
N ARG A 76 -17.57 7.26 19.10
CA ARG A 76 -16.46 8.05 18.52
C ARG A 76 -16.11 7.61 17.11
N SER A 77 -16.15 6.31 16.80
CA SER A 77 -15.87 5.85 15.44
C SER A 77 -16.98 6.25 14.46
N ILE A 78 -18.24 6.21 14.90
CA ILE A 78 -19.41 6.66 14.11
C ILE A 78 -19.36 8.18 13.86
N PHE A 79 -19.15 8.95 14.93
CA PHE A 79 -19.15 10.42 14.89
C PHE A 79 -17.74 10.99 14.74
N ASN A 80 -16.86 10.30 14.03
CA ASN A 80 -15.53 10.82 13.74
C ASN A 80 -15.67 12.18 13.00
N PRO A 81 -15.10 13.28 13.50
CA PRO A 81 -15.21 14.60 12.87
C PRO A 81 -14.73 14.67 11.41
N SER A 82 -13.83 13.77 11.00
CA SER A 82 -13.33 13.65 9.63
C SER A 82 -14.32 12.94 8.69
N LEU A 83 -15.31 12.22 9.22
CA LEU A 83 -16.30 11.44 8.48
C LEU A 83 -17.74 11.94 8.66
N SER A 84 -17.99 12.70 9.72
CA SER A 84 -19.32 13.16 10.12
C SER A 84 -19.29 14.66 10.38
N ASP A 85 -20.17 15.39 9.70
CA ASP A 85 -20.40 16.83 9.89
C ASP A 85 -21.39 17.12 11.03
N ARG A 86 -21.95 16.08 11.66
CA ARG A 86 -22.95 16.18 12.74
C ARG A 86 -22.47 17.02 13.93
N HIS A 87 -21.15 17.10 14.14
CA HIS A 87 -20.54 17.97 15.14
C HIS A 87 -20.76 19.47 14.87
N LEU A 88 -20.93 19.87 13.61
CA LEU A 88 -21.12 21.27 13.19
C LEU A 88 -22.57 21.74 13.39
N GLU A 89 -23.50 20.83 13.68
CA GLU A 89 -24.91 21.17 13.90
C GLU A 89 -25.15 21.92 15.21
N GLY A 90 -24.19 21.87 16.15
CA GLY A 90 -24.31 22.49 17.48
C GLY A 90 -25.60 22.06 18.18
N ASP A 91 -26.34 23.04 18.70
CA ASP A 91 -27.60 22.86 19.43
C ASP A 91 -28.73 22.22 18.60
N ARG A 92 -28.57 22.12 17.26
CA ARG A 92 -29.54 21.42 16.39
C ARG A 92 -29.34 19.92 16.36
N PHE A 93 -28.18 19.43 16.84
CA PHE A 93 -27.90 18.01 16.91
C PHE A 93 -28.82 17.34 17.93
N VAL A 94 -29.60 16.39 17.45
CA VAL A 94 -30.36 15.47 18.31
C VAL A 94 -29.59 14.16 18.41
N PRO A 95 -29.12 13.76 19.61
CA PRO A 95 -28.43 12.48 19.77
C PRO A 95 -29.30 11.31 19.31
N PRO A 96 -28.69 10.26 18.73
CA PRO A 96 -29.41 9.06 18.37
C PRO A 96 -30.01 8.39 19.62
N ASP A 97 -30.97 7.50 19.42
CA ASP A 97 -31.47 6.66 20.50
C ASP A 97 -30.30 5.89 21.15
N THR A 98 -30.22 5.91 22.48
CA THR A 98 -29.18 5.20 23.23
C THR A 98 -29.72 3.92 23.86
N SER A 99 -30.88 3.44 23.40
CA SER A 99 -31.42 2.14 23.82
C SER A 99 -30.44 1.01 23.50
N SER A 100 -30.41 -0.01 24.38
CA SER A 100 -29.51 -1.16 24.24
C SER A 100 -29.71 -1.90 22.91
N THR A 101 -30.97 -1.98 22.43
CA THR A 101 -31.32 -2.61 21.14
C THR A 101 -30.71 -1.85 19.95
N TYR A 102 -30.84 -0.52 19.93
CA TYR A 102 -30.25 0.30 18.87
C TYR A 102 -28.72 0.23 18.88
N VAL A 103 -28.09 0.36 20.06
CA VAL A 103 -26.64 0.27 20.20
C VAL A 103 -26.12 -1.11 19.78
N GLN A 104 -26.81 -2.19 20.12
CA GLN A 104 -26.46 -3.54 19.63
C GLN A 104 -26.56 -3.65 18.11
N SER A 105 -27.57 -3.03 17.50
CA SER A 105 -27.70 -2.97 16.04
C SER A 105 -26.53 -2.19 15.40
N LEU A 106 -26.14 -1.05 15.97
CA LEU A 106 -24.97 -0.30 15.51
C LEU A 106 -23.68 -1.13 15.59
N ARG A 107 -23.46 -1.84 16.70
CA ARG A 107 -22.30 -2.74 16.86
C ARG A 107 -22.27 -3.81 15.77
N PHE A 108 -23.42 -4.36 15.42
CA PHE A 108 -23.53 -5.35 14.35
C PHE A 108 -23.17 -4.74 12.99
N ILE A 109 -23.74 -3.59 12.64
CA ILE A 109 -23.48 -2.90 11.37
C ILE A 109 -22.00 -2.51 11.23
N ILE A 110 -21.40 -1.96 12.28
CA ILE A 110 -19.99 -1.54 12.27
C ILE A 110 -19.06 -2.73 12.08
N LYS A 111 -19.39 -3.87 12.70
CA LYS A 111 -18.64 -5.11 12.49
C LYS A 111 -18.74 -5.61 11.04
N GLU A 112 -19.91 -5.49 10.41
CA GLU A 112 -20.06 -5.80 8.98
C GLU A 112 -19.24 -4.85 8.10
N GLU A 113 -19.25 -3.55 8.42
CA GLU A 113 -18.47 -2.54 7.71
C GLU A 113 -16.95 -2.79 7.84
N GLU A 114 -16.46 -3.10 9.03
CA GLU A 114 -15.07 -3.47 9.27
C GLU A 114 -14.64 -4.69 8.44
N GLU A 115 -15.52 -5.68 8.33
CA GLU A 115 -15.28 -6.85 7.50
C GLU A 115 -15.20 -6.48 6.01
N VAL A 116 -16.09 -5.60 5.52
CA VAL A 116 -16.02 -5.06 4.15
C VAL A 116 -14.72 -4.28 3.93
N ARG A 117 -14.31 -3.43 4.88
CA ARG A 117 -13.04 -2.68 4.83
C ARG A 117 -11.84 -3.62 4.74
N ARG A 118 -11.83 -4.69 5.55
CA ARG A 118 -10.81 -5.74 5.51
C ARG A 118 -10.79 -6.47 4.17
N GLN A 119 -11.95 -6.79 3.62
CA GLN A 119 -12.08 -7.42 2.29
C GLN A 119 -11.57 -6.49 1.18
N ARG A 120 -11.92 -5.20 1.19
CA ARG A 120 -11.42 -4.18 0.27
C ARG A 120 -9.90 -4.11 0.32
N LYS A 121 -9.31 -3.95 1.50
CA LYS A 121 -7.84 -3.92 1.68
C LYS A 121 -7.18 -5.20 1.16
N LYS A 122 -7.75 -6.37 1.46
CA LYS A 122 -7.25 -7.65 0.97
C LYS A 122 -7.32 -7.75 -0.56
N HIS A 123 -8.44 -7.34 -1.16
CA HIS A 123 -8.62 -7.37 -2.61
C HIS A 123 -7.68 -6.39 -3.30
N PHE A 124 -7.60 -5.15 -2.82
CA PHE A 124 -6.70 -4.12 -3.30
C PHE A 124 -5.24 -4.53 -3.22
N CYS A 125 -4.83 -5.21 -2.15
CA CYS A 125 -3.46 -5.71 -1.98
C CYS A 125 -3.22 -7.06 -2.68
N GLY A 126 -4.17 -7.57 -3.48
CA GLY A 126 -4.05 -8.82 -4.23
C GLY A 126 -3.69 -8.60 -5.69
N THR A 127 -3.02 -9.56 -6.32
CA THR A 127 -2.60 -9.48 -7.73
C THR A 127 -3.78 -9.38 -8.72
N SER A 128 -5.00 -9.72 -8.29
CA SER A 128 -6.23 -9.68 -9.09
C SER A 128 -6.86 -8.30 -9.22
N PHE A 129 -6.44 -7.32 -8.41
CA PHE A 129 -7.00 -5.96 -8.51
C PHE A 129 -6.51 -5.28 -9.79
N VAL A 130 -7.45 -4.71 -10.52
CA VAL A 130 -7.22 -3.97 -11.77
C VAL A 130 -7.77 -2.56 -11.59
N MET A 131 -6.95 -1.54 -11.86
CA MET A 131 -7.32 -0.13 -11.64
C MET A 131 -8.61 0.28 -12.37
N ASP A 132 -8.77 -0.19 -13.61
CA ASP A 132 -9.91 0.16 -14.46
C ASP A 132 -11.19 -0.62 -14.11
N SER A 133 -11.03 -1.72 -13.37
CA SER A 133 -12.13 -2.60 -12.96
C SER A 133 -11.87 -3.11 -11.53
N PRO A 134 -11.98 -2.23 -10.51
CA PRO A 134 -11.59 -2.53 -9.13
C PRO A 134 -12.46 -3.60 -8.45
N GLY A 135 -13.60 -3.98 -9.06
CA GLY A 135 -14.52 -5.00 -8.56
C GLY A 135 -15.84 -4.41 -8.03
N GLN A 136 -16.57 -5.21 -7.25
CA GLN A 136 -17.84 -4.81 -6.62
C GLN A 136 -17.65 -4.31 -5.18
N LEU A 137 -16.50 -4.59 -4.56
CA LEU A 137 -16.19 -4.12 -3.22
C LEU A 137 -15.89 -2.61 -3.17
N PHE A 138 -15.71 -1.97 -4.33
CA PHE A 138 -15.31 -0.58 -4.44
C PHE A 138 -16.44 0.27 -5.04
N PRO A 139 -16.44 1.59 -4.79
CA PRO A 139 -17.42 2.49 -5.35
C PRO A 139 -17.49 2.36 -6.88
N SER A 140 -18.71 2.35 -7.43
CA SER A 140 -18.91 2.25 -8.89
C SER A 140 -18.25 3.41 -9.65
N SER A 141 -18.11 4.57 -9.00
CA SER A 141 -17.42 5.76 -9.51
C SER A 141 -15.92 5.56 -9.77
N TRP A 142 -15.32 4.47 -9.27
CA TRP A 142 -13.92 4.13 -9.56
C TRP A 142 -13.76 3.43 -10.90
N ARG A 143 -14.82 2.85 -11.46
CA ARG A 143 -14.77 2.30 -12.82
C ARG A 143 -14.65 3.46 -13.80
N ALA A 144 -13.74 3.34 -14.76
CA ALA A 144 -13.62 4.34 -15.82
C ALA A 144 -14.99 4.45 -16.52
N SER A 145 -15.64 5.62 -16.40
CA SER A 145 -17.00 5.85 -16.91
C SER A 145 -17.07 5.92 -18.43
N VAL A 146 -15.92 5.81 -19.11
CA VAL A 146 -15.76 6.24 -20.49
C VAL A 146 -14.76 5.31 -21.20
N GLU A 147 -15.26 4.31 -21.89
CA GLU A 147 -14.52 3.48 -22.84
C GLU A 147 -14.37 4.23 -24.18
N ILE A 148 -13.93 5.51 -24.16
CA ILE A 148 -13.73 6.29 -25.39
C ILE A 148 -12.39 5.90 -26.00
N SER A 149 -12.45 4.95 -26.94
CA SER A 149 -11.63 4.73 -28.15
C SER A 149 -10.09 4.82 -28.13
N HIS A 150 -9.41 5.15 -27.02
CA HIS A 150 -7.93 5.10 -26.92
C HIS A 150 -7.39 3.69 -26.61
N GLN A 151 -8.14 2.67 -27.00
CA GLN A 151 -8.10 1.35 -26.39
C GLN A 151 -7.00 0.40 -26.89
N GLU A 152 -6.29 0.74 -27.98
CA GLU A 152 -5.36 -0.23 -28.58
C GLU A 152 -3.93 -0.16 -28.01
N ALA A 153 -3.48 0.99 -27.49
CA ALA A 153 -2.12 1.13 -26.98
C ALA A 153 -1.98 0.73 -25.50
N SER A 154 -2.99 0.99 -24.67
CA SER A 154 -2.95 0.76 -23.22
C SER A 154 -3.34 -0.65 -22.79
N ARG A 155 -4.17 -1.37 -23.56
CA ARG A 155 -4.61 -2.75 -23.22
C ARG A 155 -3.47 -3.76 -23.13
N LYS A 156 -2.35 -3.55 -23.82
CA LYS A 156 -1.20 -4.48 -23.78
C LYS A 156 -0.36 -4.38 -22.50
N GLN A 157 -0.51 -3.31 -21.70
CA GLN A 157 0.29 -3.09 -20.50
C GLN A 157 -0.36 -3.64 -19.23
N SER A 158 -1.70 -3.69 -19.14
CA SER A 158 -2.40 -4.08 -17.91
C SER A 158 -2.47 -5.60 -17.66
N SER A 159 -2.01 -6.45 -18.59
CA SER A 159 -2.10 -7.90 -18.47
C SER A 159 -0.80 -8.60 -18.03
N ARG A 160 0.26 -7.86 -17.67
CA ARG A 160 1.47 -8.52 -17.16
C ARG A 160 1.20 -9.12 -15.78
N PRO A 161 1.53 -10.41 -15.55
CA PRO A 161 1.39 -11.01 -14.23
C PRO A 161 2.19 -10.23 -13.18
N LEU A 162 1.53 -9.82 -12.11
CA LEU A 162 2.17 -9.19 -10.97
C LEU A 162 2.80 -10.24 -10.06
N HIS A 163 4.08 -10.05 -9.72
CA HIS A 163 4.79 -10.95 -8.81
C HIS A 163 4.93 -10.31 -7.42
N PRO A 164 4.36 -10.90 -6.35
CA PRO A 164 4.49 -10.35 -5.00
C PRO A 164 5.95 -10.30 -4.54
N ARG A 165 6.36 -9.16 -3.98
CA ARG A 165 7.70 -8.92 -3.43
C ARG A 165 7.65 -8.70 -1.91
N LEU A 166 7.54 -9.81 -1.19
CA LEU A 166 7.45 -9.79 0.28
C LEU A 166 8.72 -9.26 0.95
N ASP A 167 9.87 -9.44 0.30
CA ASP A 167 11.17 -8.93 0.70
C ASP A 167 11.21 -7.39 0.70
N TYR A 168 10.63 -6.75 -0.32
CA TYR A 168 10.49 -5.29 -0.37
C TYR A 168 9.41 -4.78 0.59
N LYS A 169 8.32 -5.54 0.78
CA LYS A 169 7.31 -5.18 1.78
C LYS A 169 7.88 -5.14 3.20
N ALA A 170 8.77 -6.07 3.55
CA ALA A 170 9.48 -6.07 4.84
C ALA A 170 10.43 -4.86 5.00
N GLN A 171 10.83 -4.25 3.88
CA GLN A 171 11.72 -3.09 3.82
C GLN A 171 10.95 -1.80 3.50
N ALA A 172 9.73 -1.65 4.05
CA ALA A 172 8.84 -0.52 3.78
C ALA A 172 9.50 0.87 3.91
N GLN A 173 10.43 1.01 4.86
CA GLN A 173 11.24 2.22 5.09
C GLN A 173 12.00 2.71 3.84
N VAL A 174 12.37 1.83 2.92
CA VAL A 174 13.07 2.18 1.66
C VAL A 174 12.18 3.05 0.77
N PHE A 175 10.85 2.88 0.87
CA PHE A 175 9.90 3.63 0.06
C PHE A 175 9.44 4.94 0.69
N GLU A 176 9.66 5.19 1.98
CA GLU A 176 9.11 6.37 2.68
C GLU A 176 9.45 7.70 2.00
N GLN A 177 10.73 7.89 1.63
CA GLN A 177 11.16 9.11 0.94
C GLN A 177 10.66 9.18 -0.51
N ALA A 178 10.53 8.03 -1.17
CA ALA A 178 10.07 7.94 -2.53
C ALA A 178 8.57 8.24 -2.63
N LEU A 179 7.74 7.65 -1.75
CA LEU A 179 6.29 7.85 -1.67
C LEU A 179 5.94 9.32 -1.41
N LYS A 180 6.64 9.99 -0.49
CA LYS A 180 6.44 11.42 -0.18
C LYS A 180 6.61 12.35 -1.38
N LYS A 181 7.40 11.95 -2.39
CA LYS A 181 7.71 12.75 -3.58
C LYS A 181 7.00 12.27 -4.84
N ALA A 182 6.51 11.03 -4.83
CA ALA A 182 5.93 10.40 -6.00
C ALA A 182 4.48 10.84 -6.19
N VAL A 183 4.08 10.97 -7.46
CA VAL A 183 2.67 11.12 -7.82
C VAL A 183 2.09 9.71 -8.01
N PRO A 184 1.03 9.34 -7.28
CA PRO A 184 0.42 8.04 -7.43
C PRO A 184 -0.23 7.89 -8.82
N ALA A 185 -0.07 6.72 -9.44
CA ALA A 185 -0.74 6.35 -10.69
C ALA A 185 -2.23 6.05 -10.49
N PHE A 186 -2.61 5.70 -9.25
CA PHE A 186 -3.98 5.51 -8.81
C PHE A 186 -4.13 6.14 -7.43
N ASP A 187 -5.15 6.96 -7.24
CA ASP A 187 -5.43 7.61 -5.95
C ASP A 187 -6.93 7.83 -5.82
N LYS A 188 -7.56 7.05 -4.94
CA LYS A 188 -9.01 7.09 -4.74
C LYS A 188 -9.36 6.90 -3.27
N ARG A 189 -10.52 7.43 -2.87
CA ARG A 189 -11.09 7.28 -1.53
C ARG A 189 -12.42 6.53 -1.61
N THR A 190 -12.68 5.72 -0.59
CA THR A 190 -13.98 5.07 -0.36
C THR A 190 -14.86 5.93 0.54
N GLU A 191 -16.12 5.56 0.70
CA GLU A 191 -17.11 6.32 1.49
C GLU A 191 -16.73 6.42 2.98
N ASP A 192 -16.02 5.43 3.50
CA ASP A 192 -15.48 5.39 4.87
C ASP A 192 -14.18 6.18 5.05
N GLY A 193 -13.78 6.97 4.04
CA GLY A 193 -12.60 7.83 4.08
C GLY A 193 -11.28 7.13 3.78
N THR A 194 -11.23 5.79 3.76
CA THR A 194 -10.00 5.05 3.46
C THR A 194 -9.48 5.40 2.06
N ARG A 195 -8.23 5.84 1.98
CA ARG A 195 -7.54 6.19 0.74
C ARG A 195 -6.69 5.04 0.26
N TYR A 196 -6.78 4.74 -1.02
CA TYR A 196 -6.07 3.67 -1.69
C TYR A 196 -5.20 4.26 -2.79
N ARG A 197 -3.89 4.00 -2.73
CA ARG A 197 -2.96 4.52 -3.75
C ARG A 197 -2.09 3.44 -4.36
N ILE A 198 -1.76 3.62 -5.63
CA ILE A 198 -0.80 2.79 -6.36
C ILE A 198 0.29 3.70 -6.90
N TYR A 199 1.53 3.44 -6.52
CA TYR A 199 2.71 4.11 -7.02
C TYR A 199 3.49 3.17 -7.94
N ARG A 200 4.12 3.74 -8.96
CA ARG A 200 4.97 2.99 -9.89
C ARG A 200 6.39 3.54 -9.83
N PHE A 201 7.33 2.66 -9.51
CA PHE A 201 8.76 2.95 -9.47
C PHE A 201 9.44 1.97 -10.43
N GLY A 202 9.67 2.38 -11.68
CA GLY A 202 10.20 1.49 -12.72
C GLY A 202 9.36 0.22 -12.90
N SER A 203 9.94 -0.93 -12.58
CA SER A 203 9.28 -2.24 -12.61
C SER A 203 8.43 -2.54 -11.38
N LEU A 204 8.49 -1.74 -10.32
CA LEU A 204 7.78 -1.98 -9.07
C LEU A 204 6.45 -1.23 -9.02
N GLU A 205 5.43 -1.92 -8.50
CA GLU A 205 4.15 -1.36 -8.12
C GLU A 205 3.99 -1.45 -6.60
N VAL A 206 3.81 -0.30 -5.95
CA VAL A 206 3.63 -0.20 -4.50
C VAL A 206 2.20 0.23 -4.23
N ARG A 207 1.47 -0.60 -3.49
CA ARG A 207 0.09 -0.35 -3.11
C ARG A 207 0.02 0.05 -1.65
N THR A 208 -0.58 1.19 -1.37
CA THR A 208 -0.72 1.74 -0.02
C THR A 208 -2.18 1.98 0.34
N THR A 209 -2.45 1.94 1.63
CA THR A 209 -3.74 2.29 2.22
C THR A 209 -3.54 3.25 3.37
N GLU A 210 -4.39 4.25 3.48
CA GLU A 210 -4.40 5.24 4.56
C GLU A 210 -5.82 5.27 5.12
N ASP A 211 -5.97 4.81 6.36
CA ASP A 211 -7.23 4.93 7.09
C ASP A 211 -7.39 6.36 7.63
N THR A 212 -8.62 6.73 7.98
CA THR A 212 -8.92 8.06 8.52
C THR A 212 -8.07 8.33 9.76
N ASP A 213 -7.36 9.45 9.75
CA ASP A 213 -6.45 9.90 10.82
C ASP A 213 -5.26 8.96 11.10
N GLU A 214 -4.97 8.00 10.20
CA GLU A 214 -3.80 7.13 10.29
C GLU A 214 -2.74 7.48 9.24
N GLU A 215 -1.49 7.06 9.49
CA GLU A 215 -0.42 7.17 8.50
C GLU A 215 -0.63 6.21 7.31
N GLU A 216 -0.15 6.62 6.14
CA GLU A 216 -0.13 5.78 4.95
C GLU A 216 0.72 4.52 5.15
N LYS A 217 0.11 3.34 4.96
CA LYS A 217 0.74 2.03 5.16
C LYS A 217 0.91 1.29 3.84
N ILE A 218 2.07 0.68 3.63
CA ILE A 218 2.32 -0.19 2.48
C ILE A 218 1.59 -1.52 2.67
N GLY A 219 0.57 -1.75 1.84
CA GLY A 219 -0.23 -2.96 1.85
C GLY A 219 0.40 -4.08 1.02
N ALA A 220 0.96 -3.76 -0.15
CA ALA A 220 1.62 -4.71 -1.03
C ALA A 220 2.69 -4.06 -1.92
N VAL A 221 3.68 -4.86 -2.33
CA VAL A 221 4.67 -4.49 -3.34
C VAL A 221 4.68 -5.61 -4.39
N PHE A 222 4.63 -5.24 -5.65
CA PHE A 222 4.67 -6.15 -6.79
C PHE A 222 5.76 -5.75 -7.77
N SER A 223 6.25 -6.72 -8.53
CA SER A 223 7.06 -6.48 -9.73
C SER A 223 6.25 -6.76 -11.00
N HIS A 224 6.41 -5.89 -12.00
CA HIS A 224 5.91 -6.00 -13.37
C HIS A 224 6.84 -6.78 -14.29
N CYS A 225 8.04 -7.13 -13.81
CA CYS A 225 8.91 -8.03 -14.52
C CYS A 225 8.20 -9.38 -14.55
N ALA A 226 7.63 -9.74 -15.71
CA ALA A 226 7.38 -11.14 -16.01
C ALA A 226 8.65 -11.85 -15.61
N SER A 227 8.58 -12.85 -14.72
CA SER A 227 9.69 -13.74 -14.42
C SER A 227 10.34 -14.05 -15.76
N THR A 228 11.41 -13.33 -16.11
CA THR A 228 12.01 -13.39 -17.44
C THR A 228 12.43 -14.82 -17.54
N ASP A 229 11.73 -15.58 -18.40
CA ASP A 229 11.74 -17.04 -18.48
C ASP A 229 12.98 -17.57 -17.81
N ALA A 230 12.82 -18.03 -16.56
CA ALA A 230 13.89 -18.20 -15.57
C ALA A 230 15.22 -18.36 -16.29
N PRO A 231 16.12 -17.34 -16.26
CA PRO A 231 17.24 -17.22 -17.19
C PRO A 231 17.84 -18.59 -17.38
N LYS A 232 17.74 -19.13 -18.61
CA LYS A 232 18.00 -20.53 -18.95
C LYS A 232 19.09 -21.05 -18.03
N ARG A 233 18.67 -21.84 -17.03
CA ARG A 233 19.44 -22.38 -15.90
C ARG A 233 20.89 -21.90 -15.85
N HIS A 234 21.18 -20.90 -15.01
CA HIS A 234 22.54 -20.63 -14.52
C HIS A 234 23.63 -20.85 -15.57
N GLU A 235 23.53 -20.23 -16.75
CA GLU A 235 24.71 -20.16 -17.59
C GLU A 235 25.76 -19.39 -16.77
N LEU A 236 26.76 -20.13 -16.30
CA LEU A 236 27.90 -19.60 -15.59
C LEU A 236 28.52 -18.56 -16.52
N VAL A 237 28.53 -17.31 -16.08
CA VAL A 237 29.16 -16.22 -16.83
C VAL A 237 30.61 -16.61 -17.07
N LYS A 238 30.96 -16.84 -18.34
CA LYS A 238 32.27 -17.36 -18.71
C LYS A 238 33.31 -16.26 -18.57
N ASP A 239 34.53 -16.64 -18.23
CA ASP A 239 35.62 -15.66 -18.02
C ASP A 239 36.05 -14.98 -19.32
N GLU A 240 35.76 -15.59 -20.46
CA GLU A 240 36.07 -15.06 -21.79
C GLU A 240 35.03 -14.07 -22.30
N GLU A 241 33.85 -13.98 -21.65
CA GLU A 241 32.81 -13.03 -22.07
C GLU A 241 33.32 -11.60 -22.00
N ARG A 242 33.08 -10.83 -23.08
CA ARG A 242 33.48 -9.43 -23.16
C ARG A 242 32.46 -8.54 -22.45
N LEU A 243 32.97 -7.58 -21.67
CA LEU A 243 32.14 -6.54 -21.07
C LEU A 243 31.77 -5.51 -22.14
N VAL A 244 30.48 -5.20 -22.25
CA VAL A 244 29.96 -4.20 -23.20
C VAL A 244 29.59 -2.91 -22.52
N LYS A 245 29.17 -2.93 -21.25
CA LYS A 245 28.74 -1.74 -20.53
C LYS A 245 28.94 -1.90 -19.03
N ALA A 246 29.29 -0.80 -18.35
CA ALA A 246 29.31 -0.72 -16.91
C ALA A 246 28.47 0.48 -16.47
N THR A 247 27.60 0.30 -15.49
CA THR A 247 26.73 1.36 -14.96
C THR A 247 26.81 1.36 -13.44
N GLU A 248 27.15 2.52 -12.87
CA GLU A 248 27.15 2.73 -11.43
C GLU A 248 25.81 3.32 -10.99
N TYR A 249 25.25 2.72 -9.96
CA TYR A 249 23.98 3.07 -9.36
C TYR A 249 24.17 3.51 -7.92
N VAL A 250 23.29 4.39 -7.45
CA VAL A 250 23.15 4.76 -6.06
C VAL A 250 21.70 4.57 -5.60
N GLU A 251 21.52 3.94 -4.45
CA GLU A 251 20.23 3.76 -3.80
C GLU A 251 20.25 4.28 -2.36
N ALA A 252 19.07 4.62 -1.83
CA ALA A 252 18.95 5.05 -0.44
C ALA A 252 19.04 3.83 0.51
N SER A 253 19.83 3.94 1.57
CA SER A 253 19.97 2.92 2.61
C SER A 253 19.78 3.55 4.00
N GLY A 254 18.52 3.88 4.33
CA GLY A 254 18.20 4.59 5.56
C GLY A 254 18.67 6.04 5.52
N LYS A 255 19.69 6.37 6.32
CA LYS A 255 20.33 7.71 6.33
C LYS A 255 21.54 7.80 5.40
N ASP A 256 22.02 6.67 4.90
CA ASP A 256 23.19 6.59 4.04
C ASP A 256 22.79 6.29 2.58
N TYR A 257 23.79 6.27 1.72
CA TYR A 257 23.66 5.83 0.33
C TYR A 257 24.44 4.54 0.14
N HIS A 258 23.88 3.66 -0.68
CA HIS A 258 24.55 2.42 -1.11
C HIS A 258 24.83 2.50 -2.60
N CYS A 259 26.09 2.26 -2.98
CA CYS A 259 26.52 2.30 -4.37
C CYS A 259 26.85 0.89 -4.86
N TYR A 260 26.48 0.60 -6.09
CA TYR A 260 26.81 -0.67 -6.74
C TYR A 260 27.05 -0.46 -8.23
N VAL A 261 27.79 -1.37 -8.84
CA VAL A 261 28.09 -1.35 -10.27
C VAL A 261 27.48 -2.58 -10.92
N VAL A 262 26.78 -2.36 -12.02
CA VAL A 262 26.24 -3.41 -12.89
C VAL A 262 27.03 -3.42 -14.17
N MET A 263 27.60 -4.57 -14.50
CA MET A 263 28.35 -4.78 -15.73
C MET A 263 27.59 -5.75 -16.61
N GLU A 264 27.40 -5.36 -17.86
CA GLU A 264 26.69 -6.13 -18.87
C GLU A 264 27.73 -6.77 -19.81
N THR A 265 27.54 -8.05 -20.14
CA THR A 265 28.38 -8.78 -21.09
C THR A 265 27.75 -8.81 -22.49
N GLU A 266 28.54 -9.15 -23.51
CA GLU A 266 28.04 -9.30 -24.88
C GLU A 266 26.97 -10.41 -25.02
N MET A 267 26.98 -11.38 -24.12
CA MET A 267 25.99 -12.46 -24.02
C MET A 267 24.75 -12.06 -23.22
N LYS A 268 24.61 -10.76 -22.88
CA LYS A 268 23.53 -10.19 -22.06
C LYS A 268 23.49 -10.73 -20.61
N ASN A 269 24.60 -11.27 -20.12
CA ASN A 269 24.74 -11.54 -18.69
C ASN A 269 24.96 -10.22 -17.94
N THR A 270 24.53 -10.19 -16.69
CA THR A 270 24.77 -9.07 -15.78
C THR A 270 25.62 -9.53 -14.61
N ILE A 271 26.54 -8.67 -14.17
CA ILE A 271 27.36 -8.89 -12.99
C ILE A 271 27.18 -7.67 -12.10
N LEU A 272 26.60 -7.86 -10.92
CA LEU A 272 26.53 -6.86 -9.88
C LEU A 272 27.76 -6.98 -8.98
N THR A 273 28.40 -5.85 -8.71
CA THR A 273 29.47 -5.72 -7.73
C THR A 273 29.11 -4.59 -6.77
N GLU A 274 29.17 -4.86 -5.46
CA GLU A 274 28.82 -3.89 -4.41
C GLU A 274 29.70 -4.07 -3.18
N GLU A 275 29.99 -2.98 -2.47
CA GLU A 275 30.67 -3.03 -1.18
C GLU A 275 29.63 -3.04 -0.06
N LEU A 276 29.64 -4.08 0.76
CA LEU A 276 28.75 -4.21 1.92
C LEU A 276 29.20 -3.29 3.06
N LYS A 277 28.32 -3.05 4.04
CA LYS A 277 28.62 -2.18 5.21
C LYS A 277 29.84 -2.60 6.03
N ASN A 278 30.25 -3.87 5.93
CA ASN A 278 31.46 -4.39 6.58
C ASN A 278 32.73 -4.22 5.74
N GLY A 279 32.67 -3.47 4.63
CA GLY A 279 33.76 -3.29 3.66
C GLY A 279 34.00 -4.51 2.75
N THR A 280 33.19 -5.56 2.87
CA THR A 280 33.34 -6.75 2.02
C THR A 280 32.74 -6.51 0.65
N LEU A 281 33.52 -6.79 -0.39
CA LEU A 281 33.06 -6.70 -1.77
C LEU A 281 32.24 -7.94 -2.14
N ARG A 282 30.94 -7.77 -2.34
CA ARG A 282 30.03 -8.82 -2.83
C ARG A 282 29.94 -8.73 -4.34
N ARG A 283 29.91 -9.89 -4.99
CA ARG A 283 29.66 -10.02 -6.42
C ARG A 283 28.63 -11.09 -6.68
N GLU A 284 27.71 -10.77 -7.57
CA GLU A 284 26.63 -11.66 -7.96
C GLU A 284 26.41 -11.61 -9.46
N ALA A 285 26.39 -12.78 -10.09
CA ALA A 285 26.07 -12.91 -11.51
C ALA A 285 24.57 -13.14 -11.68
N ASN A 286 23.96 -12.41 -12.61
CA ASN A 286 22.54 -12.46 -12.95
C ASN A 286 21.61 -12.38 -11.71
N PRO A 287 21.70 -11.29 -10.90
CA PRO A 287 20.83 -11.14 -9.73
C PRO A 287 19.37 -11.11 -10.19
N LYS A 288 18.52 -11.92 -9.55
CA LYS A 288 17.12 -12.10 -9.95
C LYS A 288 16.27 -10.84 -9.73
N ASP A 289 16.69 -9.98 -8.82
CA ASP A 289 16.02 -8.76 -8.39
C ASP A 289 16.67 -7.49 -8.94
N LEU A 290 17.64 -7.62 -9.85
CA LEU A 290 18.41 -6.49 -10.35
C LEU A 290 17.55 -5.38 -10.94
N GLU A 291 16.53 -5.72 -11.73
CA GLU A 291 15.64 -4.75 -12.37
C GLU A 291 14.80 -3.98 -11.33
N ASP A 292 14.30 -4.70 -10.31
CA ASP A 292 13.51 -4.11 -9.24
C ASP A 292 14.37 -3.18 -8.37
N ARG A 293 15.63 -3.58 -8.13
CA ARG A 293 16.61 -2.74 -7.43
C ARG A 293 16.99 -1.50 -8.23
N ASN A 294 17.27 -1.65 -9.52
CA ASN A 294 17.57 -0.55 -10.43
C ASN A 294 16.42 0.46 -10.52
N SER A 295 15.17 -0.01 -10.37
CA SER A 295 13.99 0.84 -10.38
C SER A 295 13.88 1.79 -9.17
N LEU A 296 14.58 1.48 -8.08
CA LEU A 296 14.69 2.33 -6.88
C LEU A 296 15.99 3.15 -6.83
N ALA A 297 16.97 2.76 -7.64
CA ALA A 297 18.25 3.40 -7.71
C ALA A 297 18.26 4.57 -8.72
N LYS A 298 19.29 5.39 -8.61
CA LYS A 298 19.64 6.42 -9.60
C LYS A 298 20.94 6.03 -10.28
N VAL A 299 21.02 6.25 -11.59
CA VAL A 299 22.26 6.10 -12.33
C VAL A 299 23.18 7.27 -12.00
N LEU A 300 24.36 6.98 -11.47
CA LEU A 300 25.42 7.98 -11.26
C LEU A 300 26.23 8.21 -12.53
N ARG A 301 26.65 7.12 -13.19
CA ARG A 301 27.42 7.15 -14.43
C ARG A 301 27.31 5.83 -15.18
N SER A 302 27.59 5.88 -16.48
CA SER A 302 27.65 4.71 -17.35
C SER A 302 28.81 4.84 -18.34
N ALA A 303 29.43 3.70 -18.69
CA ALA A 303 30.54 3.63 -19.62
C ALA A 303 30.34 2.47 -20.61
N ASP A 304 30.64 2.74 -21.89
CA ASP A 304 30.72 1.73 -22.95
C ASP A 304 32.09 1.03 -22.89
N CYS A 305 32.08 -0.29 -22.70
CA CYS A 305 33.28 -1.10 -22.53
C CYS A 305 33.71 -1.84 -23.81
N THR A 306 32.95 -1.77 -24.90
CA THR A 306 33.16 -2.55 -26.13
C THR A 306 34.56 -2.38 -26.73
N LYS A 307 35.12 -1.16 -26.64
CA LYS A 307 36.42 -0.79 -27.23
C LYS A 307 37.63 -1.33 -26.47
N PHE A 308 37.49 -1.66 -25.20
CA PHE A 308 38.62 -2.04 -24.35
C PHE A 308 38.97 -3.53 -24.45
N GLY A 309 38.09 -4.36 -25.02
CA GLY A 309 38.30 -5.80 -25.07
C GLY A 309 38.39 -6.44 -23.68
N LEU A 310 37.88 -5.78 -22.63
CA LEU A 310 37.95 -6.25 -21.26
C LEU A 310 37.02 -7.46 -21.09
N THR A 311 37.57 -8.57 -20.61
CA THR A 311 36.81 -9.79 -20.33
C THR A 311 36.41 -9.88 -18.87
N VAL A 312 35.42 -10.72 -18.57
CA VAL A 312 34.97 -11.02 -17.20
C VAL A 312 36.14 -11.53 -16.33
N GLY A 313 37.01 -12.37 -16.88
CA GLY A 313 38.22 -12.88 -16.22
C GLY A 313 39.25 -11.78 -15.98
N GLY A 314 39.48 -10.89 -16.95
CA GLY A 314 40.37 -9.74 -16.79
C GLY A 314 39.90 -8.80 -15.67
N MET A 315 38.60 -8.56 -15.60
CA MET A 315 37.98 -7.80 -14.52
C MET A 315 38.12 -8.48 -13.14
N LYS A 316 37.92 -9.81 -13.06
CA LYS A 316 38.19 -10.60 -11.83
C LYS A 316 39.62 -10.40 -11.34
N ALA A 317 40.60 -10.51 -12.25
CA ALA A 317 42.01 -10.35 -11.92
C ALA A 317 42.35 -8.93 -11.41
N LEU A 318 41.81 -7.88 -12.06
CA LEU A 318 41.98 -6.49 -11.62
C LEU A 318 41.41 -6.27 -10.21
N GLN A 319 40.23 -6.82 -9.93
CA GLN A 319 39.57 -6.71 -8.64
C GLN A 319 40.40 -7.35 -7.51
N SER A 320 40.94 -8.55 -7.73
CA SER A 320 41.84 -9.21 -6.77
C SER A 320 43.10 -8.39 -6.51
N ASN A 321 43.66 -7.76 -7.54
CA ASN A 321 44.85 -6.91 -7.38
C ASN A 321 44.56 -5.64 -6.58
N ILE A 322 43.43 -4.97 -6.84
CA ILE A 322 43.03 -3.76 -6.09
C ILE A 322 42.78 -4.10 -4.63
N TYR A 323 42.06 -5.19 -4.36
CA TYR A 323 41.77 -5.60 -2.99
C TYR A 323 43.07 -5.87 -2.21
N ASN A 324 44.00 -6.63 -2.80
CA ASN A 324 45.30 -6.90 -2.18
C ASN A 324 46.11 -5.63 -1.89
N GLN A 325 46.03 -4.60 -2.76
CA GLN A 325 46.69 -3.32 -2.51
C GLN A 325 46.05 -2.54 -1.35
N VAL A 326 44.72 -2.55 -1.26
CA VAL A 326 43.98 -1.79 -0.23
C VAL A 326 44.06 -2.48 1.13
N THR A 327 43.95 -3.81 1.19
CA THR A 327 43.95 -4.55 2.46
C THR A 327 45.35 -4.96 2.92
N GLY A 328 46.31 -5.13 2.00
CA GLY A 328 47.65 -5.63 2.29
C GLY A 328 48.59 -4.63 2.98
N SER A 329 48.19 -3.37 3.19
CA SER A 329 49.08 -2.32 3.75
C SER A 329 48.68 -1.81 5.15
N ARG A 330 47.76 -2.47 5.86
CA ARG A 330 47.31 -1.99 7.19
C ARG A 330 48.04 -2.56 8.40
N GLU A 331 49.00 -3.47 8.24
CA GLU A 331 49.84 -3.93 9.37
C GLU A 331 51.04 -3.01 9.69
N THR A 332 51.32 -1.98 8.90
CA THR A 332 52.31 -0.95 9.26
C THR A 332 51.63 0.33 9.72
N SER A 333 51.30 0.36 11.02
CA SER A 333 51.18 1.53 11.91
C SER A 333 51.39 2.91 11.25
N PHE A 334 50.35 3.45 10.62
CA PHE A 334 50.27 4.89 10.34
C PHE A 334 49.37 5.53 11.40
N ARG A 335 50.00 5.90 12.52
CA ARG A 335 49.46 6.88 13.47
C ARG A 335 49.38 8.22 12.75
N MET A 336 48.25 8.49 12.09
CA MET A 336 47.88 9.86 11.74
C MET A 336 47.41 10.53 13.04
N LYS A 337 48.28 11.39 13.60
CA LYS A 337 47.89 12.33 14.65
C LYS A 337 46.94 13.34 14.02
N CYS A 338 45.75 13.49 14.62
CA CYS A 338 44.82 14.58 14.35
C CYS A 338 45.46 15.94 14.64
#